data_AF-F3FLB8-F1
#
_entry.id   AF-F3FLB8-F1
#
_cell.length_a   1.000
_cell.length_b   1.000
_cell.length_c   1.000
_cell.angle_alpha   90.00
_cell.angle_beta   90.00
_cell.angle_gamma   90.00
#
_symmetry.space_group_name_H-M   'P 1'
#
loop_
_entity.id
_entity.type
_entity.pdbx_description
1 polymer ?
#
loop_
_entity_poly.entity_id
_entity_poly.type
_entity_poly.pdbx_seq_one_letter_code
_entity_poly.pdbx_strand_id
1 'polypeptide(L)'
;MSLLALMPAFALAADSPLTQAINRITADNRQERVVELRELGIDRPIILNATDARRELYLPVPANVPLTEATLNFDASYLNGEAGRNTLLLSLDGYPVRALGLNEEQGNASATLGVDKAAR
;
A
#
# COMPACT_ATOMS: atom_id res chain seq x y z
N MET A 1 29.07 -20.73 -65.72
CA MET A 1 29.14 -19.28 -65.40
C MET A 1 28.25 -19.04 -64.21
N SER A 2 28.86 -18.77 -63.04
CA SER A 2 28.23 -18.81 -61.72
C SER A 2 27.44 -17.53 -61.46
N LEU A 3 26.17 -17.65 -61.05
CA LEU A 3 25.32 -16.52 -60.67
C LEU A 3 25.47 -16.30 -59.16
N LEU A 4 26.29 -15.32 -58.75
CA LEU A 4 26.39 -14.90 -57.35
C LEU A 4 25.10 -14.18 -56.94
N ALA A 5 24.27 -14.83 -56.13
CA ALA A 5 23.10 -14.22 -55.52
C ALA A 5 23.54 -13.33 -54.35
N LEU A 6 23.39 -12.02 -54.51
CA LEU A 6 23.57 -11.05 -53.43
C LEU A 6 22.32 -11.07 -52.54
N MET A 7 22.36 -11.88 -51.48
CA MET A 7 21.31 -11.89 -50.45
C MET A 7 21.45 -10.62 -49.59
N PRO A 8 20.41 -9.80 -49.42
CA PRO A 8 20.44 -8.70 -48.46
C PRO A 8 20.51 -9.31 -47.05
N ALA A 9 21.54 -8.96 -46.29
CA ALA A 9 21.64 -9.30 -44.88
C ALA A 9 20.54 -8.51 -44.14
N PHE A 10 19.43 -9.18 -43.82
CA PHE A 10 18.51 -8.68 -42.81
C PHE A 10 19.26 -8.70 -41.48
N ALA A 11 19.71 -7.52 -41.05
CA ALA A 11 20.23 -7.33 -39.70
C ALA A 11 19.09 -7.67 -38.72
N LEU A 12 19.20 -8.82 -38.05
CA LEU A 12 18.32 -9.21 -36.97
C LEU A 12 18.46 -8.17 -35.84
N ALA A 13 17.51 -7.24 -35.75
CA ALA A 13 17.37 -6.27 -34.66
C ALA A 13 16.93 -6.94 -33.34
N ALA A 14 17.36 -8.17 -33.09
CA ALA A 14 16.87 -9.01 -32.01
C ALA A 14 17.48 -8.68 -30.65
N ASP A 15 18.52 -7.85 -30.58
CA ASP A 15 19.21 -7.58 -29.30
C ASP A 15 19.83 -6.18 -29.22
N SER A 16 19.14 -5.16 -29.74
CA SER A 16 19.60 -3.78 -29.54
C SER A 16 19.40 -3.37 -28.07
N PRO A 17 20.30 -2.57 -27.46
CA PRO A 17 20.11 -2.04 -26.11
C PRO A 17 18.79 -1.26 -25.93
N LEU A 18 18.28 -0.66 -27.02
CA LEU A 18 16.98 -0.02 -27.06
C LEU A 18 15.83 -1.04 -26.96
N THR A 19 15.90 -2.15 -27.71
CA THR A 19 14.94 -3.26 -27.61
C THR A 19 14.91 -3.82 -26.19
N GLN A 20 16.08 -3.99 -25.56
CA GLN A 20 16.17 -4.45 -24.17
C GLN A 20 15.60 -3.44 -23.18
N ALA A 21 15.82 -2.13 -23.38
CA ALA A 21 15.25 -1.07 -22.54
C ALA A 21 13.72 -1.00 -22.67
N ILE A 22 13.19 -1.08 -23.90
CA ILE A 22 11.75 -1.11 -24.17
C ILE A 22 11.12 -2.38 -23.55
N ASN A 23 11.78 -3.53 -23.67
CA ASN A 23 11.30 -4.78 -23.06
C ASN A 23 11.26 -4.67 -21.52
N ARG A 24 12.25 -4.02 -20.89
CA ARG A 24 12.22 -3.76 -19.43
C ARG A 24 11.06 -2.86 -19.03
N ILE A 25 10.81 -1.79 -19.78
CA ILE A 25 9.69 -0.86 -19.52
C ILE A 25 8.35 -1.55 -19.74
N THR A 26 8.23 -2.37 -20.79
CA THR A 26 7.00 -3.10 -21.10
C THR A 26 6.76 -4.27 -20.15
N ALA A 27 7.83 -4.84 -19.56
CA ALA A 27 7.74 -5.88 -18.54
C ALA A 27 7.36 -5.33 -17.16
N ASP A 28 7.50 -4.03 -16.91
CA ASP A 28 7.07 -3.40 -15.67
C ASP A 28 5.54 -3.23 -15.66
N ASN A 29 4.84 -4.25 -15.12
CA ASN A 29 3.39 -4.25 -14.95
C ASN A 29 2.99 -3.75 -13.55
N ARG A 30 3.75 -2.84 -12.94
CA ARG A 30 3.36 -2.27 -11.65
C ARG A 30 2.07 -1.47 -11.81
N GLN A 31 1.04 -1.87 -11.07
CA GLN A 31 -0.22 -1.14 -10.99
C GLN A 31 -0.34 -0.48 -9.63
N GLU A 32 -0.42 0.85 -9.61
CA GLU A 32 -0.75 1.61 -8.42
C GLU A 32 -2.28 1.70 -8.31
N ARG A 33 -2.79 1.36 -7.13
CA ARG A 33 -4.22 1.49 -6.81
C ARG A 33 -4.36 2.11 -5.44
N VAL A 34 -5.13 3.19 -5.37
CA VAL A 34 -5.59 3.78 -4.12
C VAL A 34 -7.06 3.42 -3.97
N VAL A 35 -7.42 2.92 -2.78
CA VAL A 35 -8.81 2.58 -2.45
C VAL A 35 -9.18 3.36 -1.20
N GLU A 36 -10.14 4.25 -1.34
CA GLU A 36 -10.60 5.09 -0.25
C GLU A 36 -11.65 4.35 0.60
N LEU A 37 -11.69 4.62 1.91
CA LEU A 37 -12.68 3.98 2.80
C LEU A 37 -14.13 4.22 2.36
N ARG A 38 -14.41 5.38 1.76
CA ARG A 38 -15.74 5.70 1.20
C ARG A 38 -16.16 4.77 0.05
N GLU A 39 -15.20 4.32 -0.75
CA GLU A 39 -15.45 3.39 -1.87
C GLU A 39 -15.80 1.99 -1.35
N LEU A 40 -15.40 1.69 -0.12
CA LEU A 40 -15.76 0.48 0.62
C LEU A 40 -17.07 0.62 1.41
N GLY A 41 -17.78 1.75 1.27
CA GLY A 41 -19.02 2.04 1.99
C GLY A 41 -18.82 2.54 3.42
N ILE A 42 -17.59 2.90 3.80
CA ILE A 42 -17.29 3.57 5.07
C ILE A 42 -17.31 5.08 4.81
N ASP A 43 -18.51 5.64 4.80
CA ASP A 43 -18.78 7.04 4.48
C ASP A 43 -18.81 7.97 5.70
N ARG A 44 -18.80 7.40 6.90
CA ARG A 44 -18.83 8.11 8.18
C ARG A 44 -17.64 7.72 9.05
N PRO A 45 -17.14 8.66 9.89
CA PRO A 45 -16.11 8.35 10.86
C PRO A 45 -16.54 7.21 11.80
N ILE A 46 -15.60 6.32 12.10
CA ILE A 46 -15.79 5.28 13.10
C ILE A 46 -15.40 5.86 14.45
N ILE A 47 -16.34 5.85 15.39
CA ILE A 47 -16.13 6.39 16.74
C ILE A 47 -15.82 5.24 17.71
N LEU A 48 -14.75 5.41 18.49
CA LEU A 48 -14.38 4.53 19.60
C LEU A 48 -14.62 5.31 20.91
N ASN A 49 -15.68 5.00 21.65
CA ASN A 49 -16.15 5.80 22.79
C ASN A 49 -16.21 5.04 24.13
N ALA A 50 -15.70 3.82 24.19
CA ALA A 50 -15.69 2.99 25.40
C ALA A 50 -14.26 2.57 25.76
N THR A 51 -14.04 2.28 27.05
CA THR A 51 -12.83 1.59 27.50
C THR A 51 -12.71 0.25 26.78
N ASP A 52 -11.52 -0.05 26.26
CA ASP A 52 -11.22 -1.24 25.45
C ASP A 52 -12.04 -1.36 24.15
N ALA A 53 -12.58 -0.25 23.63
CA ALA A 53 -13.25 -0.23 22.33
C ALA A 53 -12.31 -0.74 21.23
N ARG A 54 -12.77 -1.76 20.50
CA ARG A 54 -12.04 -2.34 19.37
C ARG A 54 -12.88 -2.26 18.11
N ARG A 55 -12.23 -1.93 17.00
CA ARG A 55 -12.79 -2.07 15.66
C ARG A 55 -11.85 -2.90 14.80
N GLU A 56 -12.43 -3.88 14.12
CA GLU A 56 -11.77 -4.66 13.09
C GLU A 56 -12.37 -4.29 11.73
N LEU A 57 -11.49 -4.04 10.75
CA LEU A 57 -11.85 -3.64 9.39
C LEU A 57 -11.17 -4.59 8.43
N TYR A 58 -11.94 -5.12 7.49
CA TYR A 58 -11.44 -5.98 6.43
C TYR A 58 -11.43 -5.19 5.14
N LEU A 59 -10.22 -4.87 4.67
CA LEU A 59 -10.01 -4.11 3.45
C LEU A 59 -9.71 -5.07 2.30
N PRO A 60 -10.32 -4.90 1.12
CA PRO A 60 -10.04 -5.77 -0.01
C PRO A 60 -8.60 -5.57 -0.48
N VAL A 61 -7.91 -6.68 -0.71
CA VAL A 61 -6.58 -6.70 -1.34
C VAL A 61 -6.66 -7.49 -2.65
N PRO A 62 -5.95 -7.09 -3.71
CA PRO A 62 -5.88 -7.86 -4.95
C PRO A 62 -5.36 -9.28 -4.70
N ALA A 63 -6.15 -10.29 -5.07
CA ALA A 63 -5.75 -11.68 -4.95
C ALA A 63 -4.66 -12.03 -5.97
N ASN A 64 -3.67 -12.82 -5.55
CA ASN A 64 -2.59 -13.33 -6.40
C ASN A 64 -1.68 -12.26 -7.04
N VAL A 65 -1.67 -11.04 -6.51
CA VAL A 65 -0.75 -9.97 -6.96
C VAL A 65 0.21 -9.64 -5.82
N PRO A 66 1.53 -9.72 -6.03
CA PRO A 66 2.49 -9.28 -5.02
C PRO A 66 2.32 -7.80 -4.70
N LEU A 67 2.17 -7.48 -3.41
CA LEU A 67 2.13 -6.10 -2.94
C LEU A 67 3.57 -5.62 -2.73
N THR A 68 3.92 -4.49 -3.35
CA THR A 68 5.23 -3.84 -3.19
C THR A 68 5.00 -2.47 -2.62
N GLU A 69 5.65 -2.14 -1.49
CA GLU A 69 5.55 -0.83 -0.83
C GLU A 69 4.11 -0.38 -0.51
N ALA A 70 3.20 -1.34 -0.29
CA ALA A 70 1.81 -1.04 0.03
C ALA A 70 1.69 -0.35 1.39
N THR A 71 0.98 0.78 1.42
CA THR A 71 0.74 1.57 2.62
C THR A 71 -0.74 1.61 2.97
N LEU A 72 -1.02 1.66 4.27
CA LEU A 72 -2.33 1.98 4.83
C LEU A 72 -2.23 3.34 5.51
N ASN A 73 -2.95 4.32 4.99
CA ASN A 73 -3.12 5.60 5.65
C ASN A 73 -4.29 5.51 6.64
N PHE A 74 -3.97 5.67 7.91
CA PHE A 74 -4.92 5.72 9.00
C PHE A 74 -5.08 7.18 9.42
N ASP A 75 -6.23 7.77 9.12
CA ASP A 75 -6.55 9.13 9.52
C ASP A 75 -7.44 9.14 10.75
N ALA A 76 -6.96 9.76 11.83
CA ALA A 76 -7.68 9.78 13.09
C ALA A 76 -7.35 11.00 13.96
N SER A 77 -8.32 11.34 14.80
CA SER A 77 -8.18 12.28 15.90
C SER A 77 -8.79 11.70 17.15
N TYR A 78 -8.37 12.18 18.31
CA TYR A 78 -8.92 11.76 19.59
C TYR A 78 -9.33 12.95 20.44
N LEU A 79 -10.29 12.69 21.33
CA LEU A 79 -10.75 13.58 22.38
C LEU A 79 -10.90 12.74 23.65
N ASN A 80 -10.17 13.10 24.69
CA ASN A 80 -10.19 12.49 26.00
C ASN A 80 -11.03 13.37 26.94
N GLY A 81 -12.04 12.78 27.58
CA GLY A 81 -12.89 13.50 28.53
C GLY A 81 -12.23 13.77 29.88
N GLU A 82 -11.24 12.97 30.26
CA GLU A 82 -10.38 13.17 31.43
C GLU A 82 -8.92 12.92 31.04
N ALA A 83 -8.01 13.67 31.66
CA ALA A 83 -6.58 13.46 31.52
C ALA A 83 -6.21 12.11 32.14
N GLY A 84 -5.92 11.13 31.29
CA GLY A 84 -5.59 9.76 31.67
C GLY A 84 -4.66 9.10 30.66
N ARG A 85 -4.05 7.98 31.04
CA ARG A 85 -3.18 7.20 30.15
C ARG A 85 -4.02 6.35 29.21
N ASN A 86 -4.41 6.93 28.08
CA ASN A 86 -5.01 6.19 26.97
C ASN A 86 -3.95 5.77 25.95
N THR A 87 -4.11 4.59 25.38
CA THR A 87 -3.22 4.07 24.33
C THR A 87 -4.04 3.55 23.18
N LEU A 88 -3.73 4.00 21.97
CA LEU A 88 -4.23 3.41 20.73
C LEU A 88 -3.23 2.34 20.26
N LEU A 89 -3.73 1.13 20.04
CA LEU A 89 -2.96 0.03 19.44
C LEU A 89 -3.50 -0.26 18.04
N LEU A 90 -2.64 -0.14 17.03
CA LEU A 90 -2.95 -0.49 15.65
C LEU A 90 -2.31 -1.84 15.33
N SER A 91 -3.13 -2.74 14.77
CA SER A 91 -2.70 -4.09 14.40
C SER A 91 -3.07 -4.39 12.94
N LEU A 92 -2.21 -5.11 12.25
CA LEU A 92 -2.43 -5.62 10.90
C LEU A 92 -2.41 -7.15 10.95
N ASP A 93 -3.52 -7.78 10.53
CA ASP A 93 -3.72 -9.23 10.59
C ASP A 93 -3.38 -9.85 11.97
N GLY A 94 -3.74 -9.15 13.05
CA GLY A 94 -3.49 -9.59 14.42
C GLY A 94 -2.09 -9.28 14.97
N TYR A 95 -1.18 -8.74 14.16
CA TYR A 95 0.15 -8.32 14.60
C TYR A 95 0.15 -6.84 14.98
N PRO A 96 0.60 -6.46 16.19
CA PRO A 96 0.70 -5.07 16.57
C PRO A 96 1.82 -4.38 15.79
N VAL A 97 1.49 -3.32 15.06
CA VAL A 97 2.44 -2.57 14.23
C VAL A 97 2.74 -1.18 14.77
N ARG A 98 1.83 -0.60 15.56
CA ARG A 98 2.02 0.72 16.16
C ARG A 98 1.25 0.86 17.46
N ALA A 99 1.89 1.47 18.46
CA ALA A 99 1.26 1.90 19.70
C ALA A 99 1.46 3.41 19.86
N LEU A 100 0.38 4.13 20.19
CA LEU A 100 0.39 5.58 20.35
C LEU A 100 -0.24 5.96 21.70
N GLY A 101 0.48 6.72 22.51
CA GLY A 101 -0.08 7.33 23.72
C GLY A 101 -0.98 8.52 23.36
N LEU A 102 -2.19 8.52 23.90
CA LEU A 102 -3.20 9.56 23.74
C LEU A 102 -3.34 10.30 25.08
N ASN A 103 -2.31 11.05 25.47
CA ASN A 103 -2.21 11.58 26.84
C ASN A 103 -2.80 12.99 27.01
N GLU A 104 -2.99 13.72 25.92
CA GLU A 104 -3.53 15.08 25.93
C GLU A 104 -5.07 15.06 25.95
N GLU A 105 -5.72 16.20 26.18
CA GLU A 105 -7.18 16.31 26.10
C GLU A 105 -7.72 16.02 24.69
N GLN A 106 -6.95 16.35 23.65
CA GLN A 106 -7.28 16.06 22.26
C GLN A 106 -6.02 16.03 21.40
N GLY A 107 -6.09 15.41 20.23
CA GLY A 107 -4.99 15.47 19.28
C GLY A 107 -5.17 14.66 18.01
N ASN A 108 -4.09 14.61 17.24
CA ASN A 108 -3.97 13.82 16.02
C ASN A 108 -3.47 12.41 16.38
N ALA A 109 -4.14 11.38 15.86
CA ALA A 109 -3.76 9.98 16.01
C ALA A 109 -3.47 9.29 14.66
N SER A 110 -3.30 10.07 13.59
CA SER A 110 -3.03 9.57 12.25
C SER A 110 -1.67 8.88 12.15
N ALA A 111 -1.61 7.91 11.24
CA ALA A 111 -0.45 7.06 10.99
C ALA A 111 -0.44 6.55 9.55
N THR A 112 0.75 6.45 8.95
CA THR A 112 0.96 5.63 7.75
C THR A 112 1.61 4.32 8.18
N LEU A 113 1.03 3.19 7.77
CA LEU A 113 1.47 1.84 8.13
C LEU A 113 1.88 1.08 6.87
N GLY A 114 2.93 0.25 6.96
CA GLY A 114 3.27 -0.71 5.91
C GLY A 114 2.38 -1.95 5.99
N VAL A 115 1.78 -2.36 4.87
CA VAL A 115 0.89 -3.54 4.80
C VAL A 115 1.69 -4.86 4.79
N ASP A 116 3.00 -4.78 4.58
CA ASP A 116 3.95 -5.91 4.62
C ASP A 116 4.19 -6.46 6.04
N LYS A 117 3.50 -5.93 7.06
CA LYS A 117 3.64 -6.29 8.48
C LYS A 117 5.04 -6.02 9.04
N ALA A 118 5.89 -5.29 8.32
CA ALA A 118 7.16 -4.83 8.84
C ALA A 118 6.95 -3.60 9.73
N ALA A 119 7.67 -3.53 10.84
CA ALA A 119 7.71 -2.30 11.65
C ALA A 119 8.39 -1.18 10.84
N ARG A 120 7.74 -0.02 10.74
CA ARG A 120 8.24 1.21 10.11
C ARG A 120 7.98 2.38 11.04
#